data_AF-A0A0G2F8S5-F1
#
_entry.id   AF-A0A0G2F8S5-F1
#
_cell.length_a   1.000
_cell.length_b   1.000
_cell.length_c   1.000
_cell.angle_alpha   90.00
_cell.angle_beta   90.00
_cell.angle_gamma   90.00
#
_symmetry.space_group_name_H-M   'P 1'
#
loop_
_entity.id
_entity.type
_entity.pdbx_description
1 polymer ?
#
loop_
_entity_poly.entity_id
_entity_poly.type
_entity_poly.pdbx_seq_one_letter_code
_entity_poly.pdbx_strand_id
1 'polypeptide(L)'
;MQRLSNEWLAEGNPLGTWDWIRNKNKITQFFREGVERSKGYESYLTMGMRGEYDTTMKGDDPAAVVRDVLRTQRSLIREVHGRDDAVPQLLALYKEVQVQYESGRLDVPNDVTLLFSDDNFGTIRRLPHGHEATRKGGAGLYYHLEYVGTPRSYKWINSNSLGKTWHQLQEAHSRGARQIWVFNVGDIKPLEVPLTFAMSLAWDINSVKPDGIPQFFSGLASRQFGPDMGQDIAKAWRGYDTLVTLRRHEHIEPTTFSLLHYSEADTICSQWETLLELAQSIYDRATKEQKPAIFQLVLHPIKASAIFVRLQINLARNQLYARQRRNSANLVARRVLELFDADFDLSEEYHALLGGKWNNILSQPHYGFRDTWHAPSRDMISGLSYVQTRQRSNPIVGNMGVMVEGHEGVRPGLTNENSDFTHPSRGDLVPGLTLGPMSPYGPKTRCFVDYKFFVLSDTPTTGQVSLILCFNMTLDLDPSDPMIDPELPSPEGWLTAVQDCSWKKQHKLEPCTVARGEHVLRIRLLHTNLILENIAIDLGGLKDTYLGPQPTFYAAR
;
A
#
# COMPACT_ATOMS: atom_id res chain seq x y z
N MET A 1 1.67 30.44 2.35
CA MET A 1 1.47 31.89 2.09
C MET A 1 1.03 32.17 0.65
N GLN A 2 0.09 31.38 0.09
CA GLN A 2 -0.49 31.62 -1.25
C GLN A 2 0.53 31.86 -2.38
N ARG A 3 1.60 31.05 -2.35
CA ARG A 3 2.66 30.97 -3.36
C ARG A 3 2.92 29.50 -3.68
N LEU A 4 3.02 29.17 -4.96
CA LEU A 4 3.43 27.86 -5.45
C LEU A 4 4.96 27.77 -5.48
N SER A 5 5.53 26.58 -5.28
CA SER A 5 6.99 26.40 -5.23
C SER A 5 7.72 26.77 -6.53
N ASN A 6 7.06 26.65 -7.67
CA ASN A 6 7.62 27.04 -8.97
C ASN A 6 7.67 28.56 -9.18
N GLU A 7 6.84 29.36 -8.49
CA GLU A 7 6.90 30.83 -8.57
C GLU A 7 8.27 31.37 -8.10
N TRP A 8 8.88 30.72 -7.10
CA TRP A 8 10.21 31.11 -6.61
C TRP A 8 11.26 31.04 -7.73
N LEU A 9 11.33 29.92 -8.46
CA LEU A 9 12.28 29.78 -9.56
C LEU A 9 11.91 30.65 -10.77
N ALA A 10 10.61 30.81 -11.06
CA ALA A 10 10.13 31.65 -12.16
C ALA A 10 10.54 33.13 -12.00
N GLU A 11 10.68 33.61 -10.76
CA GLU A 11 11.19 34.95 -10.43
C GLU A 11 12.73 35.06 -10.47
N GLY A 12 13.40 34.10 -11.12
CA GLY A 12 14.85 34.11 -11.35
C GLY A 12 15.69 33.75 -10.12
N ASN A 13 15.10 33.12 -9.10
CA ASN A 13 15.86 32.57 -7.99
C ASN A 13 16.51 31.23 -8.38
N PRO A 14 17.83 31.04 -8.24
CA PRO A 14 18.47 29.75 -8.50
C PRO A 14 18.03 28.65 -7.53
N LEU A 15 18.16 27.38 -7.95
CA LEU A 15 18.02 26.22 -7.06
C LEU A 15 18.96 26.32 -5.85
N GLY A 16 18.51 25.82 -4.71
CA GLY A 16 19.21 25.86 -3.44
C GLY A 16 19.17 27.22 -2.73
N THR A 17 18.42 28.20 -3.25
CA THR A 17 18.24 29.51 -2.60
C THR A 17 16.99 29.61 -1.73
N TRP A 18 16.12 28.60 -1.72
CA TRP A 18 15.04 28.48 -0.74
C TRP A 18 15.59 28.11 0.66
N ASP A 19 16.20 29.10 1.31
CA ASP A 19 16.92 29.00 2.58
C ASP A 19 16.55 30.21 3.45
N TRP A 20 15.86 29.97 4.57
CA TRP A 20 15.39 31.04 5.45
C TRP A 20 16.54 31.80 6.12
N ILE A 21 17.61 31.11 6.50
CA ILE A 21 18.73 31.70 7.23
C ILE A 21 19.49 32.67 6.31
N ARG A 22 19.70 32.26 5.04
CA ARG A 22 20.46 33.04 4.05
C ARG A 22 19.62 34.12 3.36
N ASN A 23 18.35 33.83 3.07
CA ASN A 23 17.51 34.66 2.18
C ASN A 23 16.24 35.21 2.84
N LYS A 24 16.17 35.27 4.18
CA LYS A 24 15.01 35.75 4.97
C LYS A 24 14.28 36.94 4.36
N ASN A 25 14.99 38.01 4.01
CA ASN A 25 14.38 39.24 3.49
C ASN A 25 13.66 38.99 2.15
N LYS A 26 14.27 38.23 1.23
CA LYS A 26 13.69 37.94 -0.08
C LYS A 26 12.49 36.98 0.04
N ILE A 27 12.58 35.98 0.91
CA ILE A 27 11.47 35.06 1.19
C ILE A 27 10.32 35.77 1.92
N THR A 28 10.63 36.73 2.80
CA THR A 28 9.62 37.57 3.48
C THR A 28 8.86 38.43 2.47
N GLN A 29 9.54 39.04 1.49
CA GLN A 29 8.90 39.78 0.41
C GLN A 29 8.04 38.86 -0.48
N PHE A 30 8.56 37.69 -0.85
CA PHE A 30 7.84 36.66 -1.61
C PHE A 30 6.55 36.19 -0.89
N PHE A 31 6.59 36.06 0.45
CA PHE A 31 5.41 35.78 1.27
C PHE A 31 4.44 36.96 1.36
N ARG A 32 4.94 38.20 1.45
CA ARG A 32 4.11 39.42 1.48
C ARG A 32 3.23 39.50 0.24
N GLU A 33 3.84 39.40 -0.94
CA GLU A 33 3.15 39.45 -2.23
C GLU A 33 2.07 38.37 -2.36
N GLY A 34 2.35 37.15 -1.87
CA GLY A 34 1.37 36.06 -1.85
C GLY A 34 0.14 36.35 -0.98
N VAL A 35 0.33 36.92 0.23
CA VAL A 35 -0.78 37.29 1.11
C VAL A 35 -1.55 38.48 0.55
N GLU A 36 -0.87 39.51 0.07
CA GLU A 36 -1.49 40.68 -0.58
C GLU A 36 -2.34 40.26 -1.78
N ARG A 37 -1.83 39.36 -2.63
CA ARG A 37 -2.56 38.77 -3.77
C ARG A 37 -3.78 37.95 -3.35
N SER A 38 -3.75 37.30 -2.18
CA SER A 38 -4.88 36.50 -1.67
C SER A 38 -6.01 37.34 -1.06
N LYS A 39 -5.80 38.64 -0.83
CA LYS A 39 -6.79 39.51 -0.19
C LYS A 39 -8.03 39.67 -1.07
N GLY A 40 -9.20 39.34 -0.49
CA GLY A 40 -10.49 39.37 -1.19
C GLY A 40 -10.96 38.02 -1.71
N TYR A 41 -10.11 36.98 -1.64
CA TYR A 41 -10.48 35.60 -1.95
C TYR A 41 -10.67 34.79 -0.66
N GLU A 42 -11.56 33.80 -0.68
CA GLU A 42 -11.63 32.79 0.37
C GLU A 42 -10.39 31.89 0.26
N SER A 43 -9.52 31.92 1.28
CA SER A 43 -8.20 31.29 1.22
C SER A 43 -7.81 30.68 2.56
N TYR A 44 -7.31 29.45 2.52
CA TYR A 44 -6.62 28.81 3.64
C TYR A 44 -5.13 29.06 3.49
N LEU A 45 -4.52 29.81 4.42
CA LEU A 45 -3.09 30.12 4.36
C LEU A 45 -2.27 28.95 4.92
N THR A 46 -1.50 28.27 4.05
CA THR A 46 -0.45 27.34 4.49
C THR A 46 0.65 28.11 5.22
N MET A 47 0.89 27.74 6.47
CA MET A 47 1.88 28.29 7.38
C MET A 47 3.11 27.39 7.47
N GLY A 48 4.19 27.92 8.05
CA GLY A 48 5.48 27.25 8.16
C GLY A 48 6.28 27.30 6.85
N MET A 49 7.41 26.58 6.84
CA MET A 49 8.30 26.43 5.69
C MET A 49 9.08 25.13 5.86
N ARG A 50 9.20 24.37 4.77
CA ARG A 50 10.11 23.22 4.64
C ARG A 50 11.15 23.52 3.55
N GLY A 51 12.14 22.64 3.40
CA GLY A 51 13.20 22.78 2.41
C GLY A 51 12.66 22.74 0.97
N GLU A 52 13.54 23.10 0.03
CA GLU A 52 13.21 23.11 -1.39
C GLU A 52 12.80 21.69 -1.85
N TYR A 53 11.70 21.54 -2.59
CA TYR A 53 11.23 20.26 -3.16
C TYR A 53 11.14 19.08 -2.17
N ASP A 54 10.30 19.19 -1.12
CA ASP A 54 10.05 18.16 -0.10
C ASP A 54 11.27 17.77 0.77
N THR A 55 12.37 18.53 0.71
CA THR A 55 13.54 18.31 1.57
C THR A 55 13.38 18.90 2.98
N THR A 56 14.21 18.44 3.90
CA THR A 56 14.28 18.96 5.27
C THR A 56 14.89 20.37 5.29
N MET A 57 14.49 21.17 6.28
CA MET A 57 15.13 22.48 6.52
C MET A 57 16.60 22.33 6.92
N LYS A 58 17.46 23.19 6.37
CA LYS A 58 18.89 23.26 6.72
C LYS A 58 19.10 24.11 7.98
N GLY A 59 19.97 23.66 8.88
CA GLY A 59 20.39 24.40 10.09
C GLY A 59 20.47 23.50 11.33
N ASP A 60 21.18 23.97 12.36
CA ASP A 60 21.45 23.19 13.58
C ASP A 60 20.24 23.12 14.54
N ASP A 61 19.34 24.12 14.51
CA ASP A 61 17.98 24.04 15.10
C ASP A 61 16.91 24.36 14.04
N PRO A 62 16.43 23.36 13.29
CA PRO A 62 15.32 23.52 12.35
C PRO A 62 14.03 24.05 13.00
N ALA A 63 13.77 23.75 14.27
CA ALA A 63 12.57 24.21 14.96
C ALA A 63 12.65 25.72 15.24
N ALA A 64 13.83 26.28 15.57
CA ALA A 64 14.02 27.74 15.64
C ALA A 64 13.67 28.45 14.34
N VAL A 65 14.08 27.86 13.21
CA VAL A 65 13.80 28.41 11.89
C VAL A 65 12.28 28.44 11.63
N VAL A 66 11.57 27.34 11.91
CA VAL A 66 10.10 27.30 11.73
C VAL A 66 9.39 28.27 12.69
N ARG A 67 9.83 28.41 13.95
CA ARG A 67 9.28 29.40 14.90
C ARG A 67 9.40 30.84 14.39
N ASP A 68 10.54 31.20 13.79
CA ASP A 68 10.78 32.54 13.23
C ASP A 68 9.99 32.78 11.93
N VAL A 69 9.91 31.76 11.05
CA VAL A 69 9.02 31.77 9.87
C VAL A 69 7.57 32.03 10.27
N LEU A 70 7.02 31.26 11.22
CA LEU A 70 5.62 31.42 11.67
C LEU A 70 5.37 32.83 12.21
N ARG A 71 6.30 33.39 12.98
CA ARG A 71 6.21 34.76 13.50
C ARG A 71 6.19 35.80 12.38
N THR A 72 7.08 35.70 11.40
CA THR A 72 7.08 36.61 10.24
C THR A 72 5.80 36.47 9.43
N GLN A 73 5.33 35.24 9.17
CA GLN A 73 4.09 35.00 8.42
C GLN A 73 2.87 35.61 9.13
N ARG A 74 2.75 35.47 10.46
CA ARG A 74 1.69 36.10 11.27
C ARG A 74 1.74 37.63 11.24
N SER A 75 2.94 38.24 11.22
CA SER A 75 3.08 39.70 11.05
C SER A 75 2.51 40.16 9.72
N LEU A 76 2.92 39.51 8.62
CA LEU A 76 2.42 39.82 7.27
C LEU A 76 0.90 39.69 7.18
N ILE A 77 0.30 38.66 7.78
CA ILE A 77 -1.15 38.48 7.82
C ILE A 77 -1.82 39.64 8.59
N ARG A 78 -1.28 40.05 9.75
CA ARG A 78 -1.79 41.20 10.51
C ARG A 78 -1.65 42.51 9.73
N GLU A 79 -0.56 42.74 9.02
CA GLU A 79 -0.33 43.93 8.20
C GLU A 79 -1.34 44.02 7.04
N VAL A 80 -1.63 42.91 6.37
CA VAL A 80 -2.50 42.88 5.17
C VAL A 80 -3.99 42.79 5.53
N HIS A 81 -4.35 42.03 6.56
CA HIS A 81 -5.74 41.73 6.96
C HIS A 81 -6.16 42.39 8.29
N GLY A 82 -5.30 43.18 8.93
CA GLY A 82 -5.59 43.94 10.16
C GLY A 82 -5.50 43.13 11.46
N ARG A 83 -5.68 41.79 11.42
CA ARG A 83 -5.43 40.87 12.53
C ARG A 83 -4.68 39.64 12.04
N ASP A 84 -3.90 39.04 12.92
CA ASP A 84 -3.13 37.84 12.64
C ASP A 84 -3.99 36.57 12.60
N ASP A 85 -5.16 36.57 13.25
CA ASP A 85 -6.20 35.50 13.17
C ASP A 85 -7.34 35.84 12.18
N ALA A 86 -7.14 36.79 11.27
CA ALA A 86 -8.19 37.28 10.36
C ALA A 86 -8.61 36.29 9.25
N VAL A 87 -7.79 35.27 8.98
CA VAL A 87 -7.97 34.32 7.87
C VAL A 87 -7.63 32.89 8.33
N PRO A 88 -8.29 31.85 7.79
CA PRO A 88 -7.98 30.46 8.08
C PRO A 88 -6.51 30.13 7.78
N GLN A 89 -5.86 29.43 8.70
CA GLN A 89 -4.42 29.13 8.65
C GLN A 89 -4.20 27.67 9.04
N LEU A 90 -3.40 26.94 8.26
CA LEU A 90 -3.05 25.56 8.55
C LEU A 90 -1.53 25.38 8.61
N LEU A 91 -1.07 24.49 9.46
CA LEU A 91 0.32 24.00 9.48
C LEU A 91 0.31 22.50 9.21
N ALA A 92 1.01 22.07 8.17
CA ALA A 92 1.19 20.65 7.86
C ALA A 92 2.23 20.04 8.81
N LEU A 93 1.77 19.14 9.70
CA LEU A 93 2.62 18.35 10.58
C LEU A 93 3.17 17.14 9.81
N TYR A 94 3.93 17.42 8.75
CA TYR A 94 4.40 16.42 7.80
C TYR A 94 5.86 16.05 8.05
N LYS A 95 6.15 14.74 8.06
CA LYS A 95 7.49 14.16 8.27
C LYS A 95 8.19 14.76 9.50
N GLU A 96 9.30 15.47 9.31
CA GLU A 96 10.13 16.00 10.39
C GLU A 96 9.46 17.13 11.20
N VAL A 97 8.44 17.80 10.64
CA VAL A 97 7.70 18.86 11.33
C VAL A 97 6.83 18.30 12.45
N GLN A 98 6.32 17.06 12.30
CA GLN A 98 5.58 16.36 13.35
C GLN A 98 6.47 16.18 14.60
N VAL A 99 7.68 15.64 14.42
CA VAL A 99 8.64 15.41 15.52
C VAL A 99 9.05 16.72 16.23
N GLN A 100 9.14 17.83 15.50
CA GLN A 100 9.43 19.15 16.08
C GLN A 100 8.26 19.66 16.96
N TYR A 101 7.03 19.43 16.54
CA TYR A 101 5.82 19.74 17.31
C TYR A 101 5.72 18.87 18.57
N GLU A 102 5.88 17.56 18.42
CA GLU A 102 5.78 16.56 19.50
C GLU A 102 6.82 16.74 20.60
N SER A 103 8.05 17.13 20.22
CA SER A 103 9.12 17.44 21.19
C SER A 103 8.92 18.76 21.96
N GLY A 104 7.76 19.43 21.80
CA GLY A 104 7.45 20.72 22.43
C GLY A 104 8.31 21.89 21.92
N ARG A 105 9.14 21.67 20.90
CA ARG A 105 10.05 22.68 20.35
C ARG A 105 9.36 23.61 19.36
N LEU A 106 8.20 23.24 18.83
CA LEU A 106 7.42 24.07 17.91
C LEU A 106 6.07 24.44 18.53
N ASP A 107 5.98 25.65 19.08
CA ASP A 107 4.71 26.23 19.52
C ASP A 107 3.91 26.72 18.31
N VAL A 108 2.62 26.37 18.26
CA VAL A 108 1.71 26.61 17.12
C VAL A 108 0.48 27.36 17.64
N PRO A 109 0.23 28.62 17.21
CA PRO A 109 -0.88 29.44 17.70
C PRO A 109 -2.21 28.70 17.69
N ASN A 110 -3.02 28.88 18.74
CA ASN A 110 -4.20 28.04 19.01
C ASN A 110 -5.27 28.08 17.89
N ASP A 111 -5.33 29.17 17.13
CA ASP A 111 -6.23 29.36 15.98
C ASP A 111 -5.72 28.73 14.66
N VAL A 112 -4.46 28.27 14.61
CA VAL A 112 -3.91 27.56 13.43
C VAL A 112 -4.29 26.08 13.50
N THR A 113 -4.88 25.59 12.41
CA THR A 113 -5.27 24.19 12.22
C THR A 113 -4.06 23.29 12.06
N LEU A 114 -4.03 22.20 12.83
CA LEU A 114 -3.01 21.16 12.70
C LEU A 114 -3.43 20.18 11.60
N LEU A 115 -2.75 20.20 10.46
CA LEU A 115 -3.00 19.25 9.36
C LEU A 115 -2.08 18.04 9.55
N PHE A 116 -2.65 16.95 10.08
CA PHE A 116 -1.97 15.67 10.22
C PHE A 116 -1.91 14.95 8.86
N SER A 117 -0.99 13.99 8.70
CA SER A 117 -0.89 13.19 7.47
C SER A 117 -0.97 11.69 7.72
N ASP A 118 -1.24 10.96 6.64
CA ASP A 118 -0.88 9.56 6.55
C ASP A 118 0.63 9.33 6.32
N ASP A 119 1.00 8.06 6.23
CA ASP A 119 2.32 7.52 5.87
C ASP A 119 2.63 7.63 4.36
N ASN A 120 1.78 8.32 3.61
CA ASN A 120 1.69 8.36 2.14
C ASN A 120 1.18 7.08 1.45
N PHE A 121 0.70 6.09 2.21
CA PHE A 121 0.12 4.84 1.70
C PHE A 121 -1.27 4.58 2.30
N GLY A 122 -1.93 5.63 2.80
CA GLY A 122 -3.26 5.59 3.41
C GLY A 122 -3.29 5.14 4.87
N THR A 123 -2.18 5.10 5.59
CA THR A 123 -2.15 4.80 7.04
C THR A 123 -1.93 6.08 7.84
N ILE A 124 -2.91 6.53 8.62
CA ILE A 124 -2.77 7.75 9.43
C ILE A 124 -1.66 7.56 10.47
N ARG A 125 -0.71 8.50 10.51
CA ARG A 125 0.47 8.41 11.40
C ARG A 125 0.17 8.79 12.82
N ARG A 126 -0.70 9.79 12.99
CA ARG A 126 -1.07 10.41 14.26
C ARG A 126 -2.39 11.16 14.10
N LEU A 127 -3.16 11.23 15.18
CA LEU A 127 -4.33 12.11 15.30
C LEU A 127 -4.23 12.97 16.57
N PRO A 128 -5.12 13.95 16.77
CA PRO A 128 -5.11 14.78 17.97
C PRO A 128 -5.16 13.94 19.27
N HIS A 129 -4.39 14.35 20.26
CA HIS A 129 -4.44 13.79 21.62
C HIS A 129 -4.61 14.90 22.69
N GLY A 130 -5.35 14.57 23.75
CA GLY A 130 -5.48 15.42 24.93
C GLY A 130 -5.97 16.84 24.59
N HIS A 131 -5.16 17.84 24.95
CA HIS A 131 -5.49 19.25 24.70
C HIS A 131 -5.58 19.62 23.21
N GLU A 132 -4.91 18.88 22.32
CA GLU A 132 -4.89 19.15 20.87
C GLU A 132 -6.30 19.06 20.26
N ALA A 133 -7.12 18.13 20.75
CA ALA A 133 -8.50 17.93 20.32
C ALA A 133 -9.44 19.10 20.68
N THR A 134 -8.99 20.04 21.53
CA THR A 134 -9.76 21.22 21.98
C THR A 134 -9.21 22.54 21.44
N ARG A 135 -8.21 22.50 20.54
CA ARG A 135 -7.62 23.71 19.93
C ARG A 135 -8.64 24.48 19.10
N LYS A 136 -8.56 25.82 19.12
CA LYS A 136 -9.50 26.71 18.41
C LYS A 136 -9.49 26.50 16.89
N GLY A 137 -8.31 26.28 16.31
CA GLY A 137 -8.15 25.94 14.88
C GLY A 137 -8.47 24.49 14.54
N GLY A 138 -8.75 23.65 15.54
CA GLY A 138 -8.98 22.22 15.35
C GLY A 138 -7.83 21.49 14.64
N ALA A 139 -8.18 20.41 13.97
CA ALA A 139 -7.26 19.57 13.21
C ALA A 139 -7.88 19.09 11.89
N GLY A 140 -7.02 18.79 10.92
CA GLY A 140 -7.38 18.25 9.62
C GLY A 140 -6.50 17.06 9.22
N LEU A 141 -6.76 16.51 8.04
CA LEU A 141 -6.06 15.35 7.48
C LEU A 141 -5.60 15.62 6.04
N TYR A 142 -4.37 15.19 5.74
CA TYR A 142 -3.85 15.01 4.39
C TYR A 142 -3.64 13.51 4.13
N TYR A 143 -4.30 12.96 3.11
CA TYR A 143 -4.42 11.52 2.87
C TYR A 143 -4.12 11.17 1.40
N HIS A 144 -3.39 10.10 1.14
CA HIS A 144 -2.92 9.76 -0.21
C HIS A 144 -3.74 8.65 -0.87
N LEU A 145 -4.27 8.96 -2.06
CA LEU A 145 -4.78 7.98 -3.04
C LEU A 145 -3.80 7.75 -4.20
N GLU A 146 -2.75 8.56 -4.33
CA GLU A 146 -1.59 8.38 -5.20
C GLU A 146 -0.33 8.91 -4.49
N TYR A 147 0.86 8.36 -4.74
CA TYR A 147 2.10 8.85 -4.12
C TYR A 147 3.38 8.69 -4.96
N VAL A 148 4.27 9.68 -4.81
CA VAL A 148 5.62 9.71 -5.37
C VAL A 148 6.63 9.66 -4.22
N GLY A 149 7.29 8.52 -4.01
CA GLY A 149 8.32 8.38 -2.96
C GLY A 149 8.49 6.98 -2.38
N THR A 150 9.28 6.91 -1.31
CA THR A 150 9.73 5.69 -0.62
C THR A 150 8.58 4.91 0.05
N PRO A 151 8.56 3.56 0.03
CA PRO A 151 9.57 2.67 -0.56
C PRO A 151 9.55 2.65 -2.09
N ARG A 152 8.35 2.71 -2.68
CA ARG A 152 8.17 2.77 -4.12
C ARG A 152 6.90 3.53 -4.47
N SER A 153 7.00 4.43 -5.45
CA SER A 153 5.87 5.22 -5.93
C SER A 153 4.75 4.32 -6.45
N TYR A 154 3.51 4.77 -6.31
CA TYR A 154 2.34 4.14 -6.95
C TYR A 154 1.54 5.25 -7.63
N LYS A 155 1.38 5.13 -8.95
CA LYS A 155 1.00 6.22 -9.86
C LYS A 155 0.12 5.80 -11.04
N TRP A 156 0.07 4.51 -11.37
CA TRP A 156 -0.47 4.07 -12.66
C TRP A 156 -2.00 4.00 -12.69
N ILE A 157 -2.59 3.18 -11.82
CA ILE A 157 -4.04 3.00 -11.69
C ILE A 157 -4.44 2.86 -10.22
N ASN A 158 -5.74 2.90 -9.91
CA ASN A 158 -6.22 2.80 -8.53
C ASN A 158 -5.71 1.52 -7.84
N SER A 159 -4.93 1.68 -6.78
CA SER A 159 -4.48 0.59 -5.90
C SER A 159 -4.93 0.77 -4.44
N ASN A 160 -6.04 1.48 -4.22
CA ASN A 160 -6.56 1.82 -2.90
C ASN A 160 -7.85 1.04 -2.58
N SER A 161 -7.91 0.50 -1.37
CA SER A 161 -9.12 -0.13 -0.82
C SER A 161 -10.09 0.89 -0.24
N LEU A 162 -11.39 0.72 -0.53
CA LEU A 162 -12.45 1.46 0.16
C LEU A 162 -12.53 1.05 1.64
N GLY A 163 -12.24 -0.21 1.99
CA GLY A 163 -12.21 -0.68 3.37
C GLY A 163 -11.15 0.03 4.22
N LYS A 164 -9.92 0.13 3.70
CA LYS A 164 -8.85 0.89 4.37
C LYS A 164 -9.21 2.37 4.49
N THR A 165 -9.69 2.97 3.40
CA THR A 165 -10.09 4.39 3.37
C THR A 165 -11.21 4.70 4.36
N TRP A 166 -12.22 3.83 4.45
CA TRP A 166 -13.31 3.98 5.42
C TRP A 166 -12.76 3.99 6.84
N HIS A 167 -12.00 2.96 7.22
CA HIS A 167 -11.46 2.83 8.58
C HIS A 167 -10.63 4.04 9.00
N GLN A 168 -9.74 4.50 8.13
CA GLN A 168 -8.82 5.60 8.43
C GLN A 168 -9.55 6.95 8.53
N LEU A 169 -10.52 7.22 7.65
CA LEU A 169 -11.33 8.44 7.73
C LEU A 169 -12.30 8.45 8.91
N GLN A 170 -12.84 7.28 9.30
CA GLN A 170 -13.60 7.12 10.54
C GLN A 170 -12.76 7.49 11.76
N GLU A 171 -11.52 7.00 11.85
CA GLU A 171 -10.61 7.34 12.94
C GLU A 171 -10.21 8.82 12.96
N ALA A 172 -9.91 9.41 11.79
CA ALA A 172 -9.65 10.84 11.68
C ALA A 172 -10.80 11.68 12.26
N HIS A 173 -12.03 11.34 11.89
CA HIS A 173 -13.21 12.03 12.41
C HIS A 173 -13.46 11.71 13.89
N SER A 174 -13.31 10.46 14.34
CA SER A 174 -13.54 10.06 15.74
C SER A 174 -12.61 10.83 16.69
N ARG A 175 -11.33 10.96 16.33
CA ARG A 175 -10.27 11.71 17.05
C ARG A 175 -10.28 13.23 16.83
N GLY A 176 -11.28 13.78 16.13
CA GLY A 176 -11.50 15.23 16.05
C GLY A 176 -10.76 15.97 14.93
N ALA A 177 -10.07 15.29 14.02
CA ALA A 177 -9.52 15.90 12.80
C ALA A 177 -10.63 16.16 11.77
N ARG A 178 -11.47 17.17 12.02
CA ARG A 178 -12.71 17.47 11.26
C ARG A 178 -12.69 18.79 10.47
N GLN A 179 -11.64 19.59 10.60
CA GLN A 179 -11.63 20.98 10.12
C GLN A 179 -11.39 21.11 8.61
N ILE A 180 -10.59 20.23 8.03
CA ILE A 180 -10.23 20.19 6.60
C ILE A 180 -9.65 18.82 6.26
N TRP A 181 -10.16 18.17 5.22
CA TRP A 181 -9.55 16.97 4.62
C TRP A 181 -9.05 17.29 3.21
N VAL A 182 -7.84 16.85 2.89
CA VAL A 182 -7.19 17.04 1.59
C VAL A 182 -6.74 15.67 1.08
N PHE A 183 -7.20 15.31 -0.11
CA PHE A 183 -6.85 14.04 -0.76
C PHE A 183 -5.82 14.28 -1.87
N ASN A 184 -4.66 13.62 -1.80
CA ASN A 184 -3.76 13.54 -2.95
C ASN A 184 -4.33 12.51 -3.92
N VAL A 185 -4.69 12.98 -5.12
CA VAL A 185 -5.34 12.20 -6.19
C VAL A 185 -4.48 12.11 -7.44
N GLY A 186 -3.23 12.56 -7.38
CA GLY A 186 -2.31 12.66 -8.53
C GLY A 186 -2.99 13.20 -9.79
N ASP A 187 -3.08 12.35 -10.81
CA ASP A 187 -3.62 12.69 -12.13
C ASP A 187 -5.18 12.66 -12.22
N ILE A 188 -5.87 12.53 -11.07
CA ILE A 188 -7.34 12.42 -10.86
C ILE A 188 -7.95 11.14 -11.44
N LYS A 189 -7.63 10.81 -12.68
CA LYS A 189 -8.02 9.55 -13.34
C LYS A 189 -6.85 8.55 -13.22
N PRO A 190 -7.10 7.25 -12.96
CA PRO A 190 -8.41 6.59 -12.82
C PRO A 190 -8.80 6.36 -11.34
N LEU A 191 -8.89 7.42 -10.52
CA LEU A 191 -9.24 7.34 -9.09
C LEU A 191 -10.71 7.73 -8.80
N GLU A 192 -11.60 7.73 -9.79
CA GLU A 192 -12.96 8.27 -9.66
C GLU A 192 -13.78 7.58 -8.55
N VAL A 193 -13.67 6.26 -8.42
CA VAL A 193 -14.39 5.46 -7.41
C VAL A 193 -13.89 5.75 -5.98
N PRO A 194 -12.59 5.58 -5.64
CA PRO A 194 -12.09 5.89 -4.29
C PRO A 194 -12.19 7.38 -3.94
N LEU A 195 -12.04 8.30 -4.91
CA LEU A 195 -12.25 9.72 -4.68
C LEU A 195 -13.72 10.03 -4.35
N THR A 196 -14.67 9.46 -5.10
CA THR A 196 -16.11 9.60 -4.81
C THR A 196 -16.44 9.07 -3.41
N PHE A 197 -15.82 7.95 -3.01
CA PHE A 197 -16.00 7.37 -1.68
C PHE A 197 -15.46 8.28 -0.57
N ALA A 198 -14.20 8.71 -0.69
CA ALA A 198 -13.55 9.58 0.28
C ALA A 198 -14.29 10.93 0.44
N MET A 199 -14.77 11.52 -0.66
CA MET A 199 -15.54 12.77 -0.63
C MET A 199 -16.97 12.56 -0.07
N SER A 200 -17.56 11.37 -0.22
CA SER A 200 -18.85 11.05 0.42
C SER A 200 -18.73 11.00 1.94
N LEU A 201 -17.65 10.38 2.46
CA LEU A 201 -17.33 10.36 3.89
C LEU A 201 -16.92 11.75 4.43
N ALA A 202 -16.25 12.56 3.62
CA ALA A 202 -15.90 13.94 3.99
C ALA A 202 -17.13 14.83 4.14
N TRP A 203 -18.19 14.57 3.37
CA TRP A 203 -19.47 15.30 3.44
C TRP A 203 -20.35 14.81 4.60
N ASP A 204 -20.58 13.50 4.68
CA ASP A 204 -21.25 12.84 5.81
C ASP A 204 -20.51 11.55 6.15
N ILE A 205 -19.84 11.60 7.29
CA ILE A 205 -19.04 10.50 7.81
C ILE A 205 -19.86 9.24 8.09
N ASN A 206 -21.18 9.37 8.31
CA ASN A 206 -22.09 8.25 8.56
C ASN A 206 -22.75 7.73 7.27
N SER A 207 -22.45 8.31 6.11
CA SER A 207 -23.05 7.93 4.81
C SER A 207 -22.76 6.47 4.42
N VAL A 208 -21.68 5.89 4.94
CA VAL A 208 -21.33 4.47 4.76
C VAL A 208 -21.08 3.84 6.13
N LYS A 209 -21.85 2.78 6.43
CA LYS A 209 -21.71 1.95 7.64
C LYS A 209 -20.51 0.98 7.54
N PRO A 210 -20.05 0.37 8.65
CA PRO A 210 -18.94 -0.60 8.62
C PRO A 210 -19.18 -1.77 7.65
N ASP A 211 -20.44 -2.19 7.50
CA ASP A 211 -20.93 -3.23 6.59
C ASP A 211 -21.49 -2.67 5.26
N GLY A 212 -21.39 -1.35 5.05
CA GLY A 212 -22.08 -0.59 4.01
C GLY A 212 -21.34 -0.46 2.67
N ILE A 213 -20.10 -0.93 2.55
CA ILE A 213 -19.27 -0.80 1.34
C ILE A 213 -19.91 -1.48 0.11
N PRO A 214 -20.49 -2.70 0.19
CA PRO A 214 -21.22 -3.30 -0.94
C PRO A 214 -22.40 -2.45 -1.44
N GLN A 215 -23.10 -1.78 -0.52
CA GLN A 215 -24.23 -0.90 -0.78
C GLN A 215 -23.77 0.42 -1.42
N PHE A 216 -22.61 0.95 -1.01
CA PHE A 216 -21.97 2.08 -1.70
C PHE A 216 -21.67 1.73 -3.17
N PHE A 217 -21.01 0.58 -3.44
CA PHE A 217 -20.74 0.14 -4.81
C PHE A 217 -22.04 -0.02 -5.63
N SER A 218 -23.05 -0.66 -5.06
CA SER A 218 -24.35 -0.88 -5.71
C SER A 218 -25.08 0.44 -6.00
N GLY A 219 -25.08 1.38 -5.05
CA GLY A 219 -25.70 2.70 -5.20
C GLY A 219 -24.96 3.58 -6.21
N LEU A 220 -23.63 3.60 -6.17
CA LEU A 220 -22.81 4.32 -7.16
C LEU A 220 -23.01 3.76 -8.56
N ALA A 221 -22.93 2.43 -8.72
CA ALA A 221 -23.05 1.79 -10.02
C ALA A 221 -24.45 1.98 -10.63
N SER A 222 -25.51 1.81 -9.82
CA SER A 222 -26.89 2.02 -10.26
C SER A 222 -27.15 3.47 -10.64
N ARG A 223 -26.52 4.44 -9.95
CA ARG A 223 -26.62 5.87 -10.28
C ARG A 223 -25.97 6.23 -11.61
N GLN A 224 -24.83 5.62 -11.93
CA GLN A 224 -24.05 5.96 -13.14
C GLN A 224 -24.47 5.16 -14.38
N PHE A 225 -24.95 3.91 -14.21
CA PHE A 225 -25.18 2.96 -15.31
C PHE A 225 -26.60 2.37 -15.34
N GLY A 226 -27.49 2.82 -14.45
CA GLY A 226 -28.83 2.25 -14.28
C GLY A 226 -28.85 0.95 -13.48
N PRO A 227 -30.03 0.50 -13.01
CA PRO A 227 -30.15 -0.66 -12.13
C PRO A 227 -29.72 -1.98 -12.80
N ASP A 228 -30.03 -2.15 -14.09
CA ASP A 228 -29.86 -3.42 -14.82
C ASP A 228 -28.37 -3.80 -14.98
N MET A 229 -27.51 -2.83 -15.25
CA MET A 229 -26.05 -3.03 -15.33
C MET A 229 -25.36 -2.76 -13.98
N GLY A 230 -25.96 -1.92 -13.14
CA GLY A 230 -25.39 -1.46 -11.87
C GLY A 230 -25.03 -2.59 -10.91
N GLN A 231 -25.81 -3.68 -10.86
CA GLN A 231 -25.50 -4.82 -10.00
C GLN A 231 -24.21 -5.54 -10.42
N ASP A 232 -24.01 -5.78 -11.72
CA ASP A 232 -22.82 -6.47 -12.21
C ASP A 232 -21.58 -5.57 -12.13
N ILE A 233 -21.74 -4.28 -12.41
CA ILE A 233 -20.66 -3.27 -12.23
C ILE A 233 -20.25 -3.17 -10.75
N ALA A 234 -21.20 -3.21 -9.82
CA ALA A 234 -20.88 -3.23 -8.39
C ALA A 234 -20.14 -4.50 -7.95
N LYS A 235 -20.48 -5.68 -8.51
CA LYS A 235 -19.70 -6.91 -8.33
C LYS A 235 -18.28 -6.77 -8.88
N ALA A 236 -18.14 -6.19 -10.08
CA ALA A 236 -16.84 -5.98 -10.72
C ALA A 236 -15.95 -5.02 -9.91
N TRP A 237 -16.49 -3.88 -9.46
CA TRP A 237 -15.77 -2.95 -8.58
C TRP A 237 -15.41 -3.54 -7.23
N ARG A 238 -16.30 -4.32 -6.60
CA ARG A 238 -15.98 -5.02 -5.35
C ARG A 238 -14.90 -6.08 -5.54
N GLY A 239 -14.94 -6.82 -6.65
CA GLY A 239 -13.89 -7.79 -7.01
C GLY A 239 -12.54 -7.10 -7.22
N TYR A 240 -12.54 -5.96 -7.92
CA TYR A 240 -11.35 -5.14 -8.12
C TYR A 240 -10.77 -4.63 -6.80
N ASP A 241 -11.61 -4.03 -5.95
CA ASP A 241 -11.22 -3.54 -4.61
C ASP A 241 -10.57 -4.67 -3.80
N THR A 242 -11.16 -5.86 -3.82
CA THR A 242 -10.67 -7.05 -3.10
C THR A 242 -9.32 -7.56 -3.63
N LEU A 243 -9.10 -7.57 -4.95
CA LEU A 243 -7.85 -8.07 -5.52
C LEU A 243 -6.72 -7.04 -5.51
N VAL A 244 -7.04 -5.74 -5.51
CA VAL A 244 -6.04 -4.69 -5.47
C VAL A 244 -5.54 -4.37 -4.05
N THR A 245 -6.25 -4.83 -3.00
CA THR A 245 -5.74 -4.75 -1.63
C THR A 245 -4.49 -5.62 -1.42
N LEU A 246 -4.35 -6.72 -2.19
CA LEU A 246 -3.30 -7.71 -2.00
C LEU A 246 -1.92 -7.06 -2.06
N ARG A 247 -1.66 -6.27 -3.10
CA ARG A 247 -0.41 -5.53 -3.32
C ARG A 247 -0.62 -4.49 -4.41
N ARG A 248 0.00 -3.31 -4.27
CA ARG A 248 0.00 -2.28 -5.34
C ARG A 248 0.78 -2.80 -6.55
N HIS A 249 0.33 -2.50 -7.78
CA HIS A 249 0.90 -3.05 -9.02
C HIS A 249 2.40 -2.84 -9.11
N GLU A 250 2.86 -1.59 -8.92
CA GLU A 250 4.27 -1.23 -8.98
C GLU A 250 5.13 -1.94 -7.93
N HIS A 251 4.52 -2.51 -6.88
CA HIS A 251 5.20 -3.27 -5.82
C HIS A 251 5.23 -4.77 -6.09
N ILE A 252 4.44 -5.30 -7.04
CA ILE A 252 4.42 -6.73 -7.40
C ILE A 252 5.62 -7.06 -8.29
N GLU A 253 6.46 -7.95 -7.80
CA GLU A 253 7.62 -8.52 -8.49
C GLU A 253 7.35 -9.98 -8.89
N PRO A 254 8.16 -10.58 -9.78
CA PRO A 254 8.06 -12.01 -10.09
C PRO A 254 8.18 -12.92 -8.85
N THR A 255 8.88 -12.46 -7.81
CA THR A 255 9.07 -13.20 -6.55
C THR A 255 7.94 -13.00 -5.54
N THR A 256 6.93 -12.18 -5.81
CA THR A 256 5.86 -11.88 -4.84
C THR A 256 5.01 -13.11 -4.53
N PHE A 257 4.40 -13.73 -5.54
CA PHE A 257 3.41 -14.80 -5.34
C PHE A 257 4.04 -16.17 -5.58
N SER A 258 3.81 -17.11 -4.66
CA SER A 258 4.41 -18.44 -4.71
C SER A 258 3.90 -19.27 -5.89
N LEU A 259 4.85 -19.76 -6.69
CA LEU A 259 4.59 -20.74 -7.74
C LEU A 259 4.57 -22.18 -7.23
N LEU A 260 5.00 -22.41 -6.00
CA LEU A 260 5.29 -23.74 -5.46
C LEU A 260 4.28 -24.16 -4.39
N HIS A 261 3.76 -23.21 -3.62
CA HIS A 261 3.05 -23.49 -2.38
C HIS A 261 1.62 -22.96 -2.42
N TYR A 262 0.69 -23.79 -1.93
CA TYR A 262 -0.75 -23.50 -1.78
C TYR A 262 -1.45 -23.00 -3.06
N SER A 263 -0.90 -23.30 -4.24
CA SER A 263 -1.40 -22.84 -5.54
C SER A 263 -1.63 -21.33 -5.62
N GLU A 264 -0.85 -20.55 -4.86
CA GLU A 264 -1.08 -19.12 -4.62
C GLU A 264 -1.14 -18.31 -5.93
N ALA A 265 -0.09 -18.38 -6.75
CA ALA A 265 -0.04 -17.66 -8.01
C ALA A 265 -1.14 -18.10 -9.01
N ASP A 266 -1.50 -19.38 -9.04
CA ASP A 266 -2.57 -19.88 -9.91
C ASP A 266 -3.96 -19.42 -9.45
N THR A 267 -4.20 -19.38 -8.15
CA THR A 267 -5.44 -18.88 -7.56
C THR A 267 -5.61 -17.39 -7.84
N ILE A 268 -4.55 -16.60 -7.67
CA ILE A 268 -4.56 -15.16 -7.97
C ILE A 268 -4.78 -14.91 -9.47
N CYS A 269 -4.10 -15.64 -10.37
CA CYS A 269 -4.37 -15.57 -11.81
C CYS A 269 -5.84 -15.90 -12.12
N SER A 270 -6.38 -16.99 -11.57
CA SER A 270 -7.75 -17.42 -11.81
C SER A 270 -8.78 -16.40 -11.34
N GLN A 271 -8.56 -15.76 -10.18
CA GLN A 271 -9.44 -14.72 -9.65
C GLN A 271 -9.48 -13.49 -10.57
N TRP A 272 -8.32 -13.05 -11.08
CA TRP A 272 -8.25 -11.96 -12.05
C TRP A 272 -8.90 -12.33 -13.40
N GLU A 273 -8.74 -13.56 -13.87
CA GLU A 273 -9.38 -14.05 -15.11
C GLU A 273 -10.91 -14.06 -14.97
N THR A 274 -11.46 -14.63 -13.89
CA THR A 274 -12.90 -14.63 -13.60
C THR A 274 -13.48 -13.21 -13.49
N LEU A 275 -12.72 -12.28 -12.90
CA LEU A 275 -13.13 -10.88 -12.81
C LEU A 275 -13.10 -10.18 -14.19
N LEU A 276 -12.13 -10.52 -15.04
CA LEU A 276 -12.02 -10.02 -16.41
C LEU A 276 -13.16 -10.56 -17.30
N GLU A 277 -13.54 -11.83 -17.17
CA GLU A 277 -14.70 -12.40 -17.87
C GLU A 277 -16.00 -11.65 -17.53
N LEU A 278 -16.21 -11.34 -16.24
CA LEU A 278 -17.33 -10.50 -15.80
C LEU A 278 -17.26 -9.09 -16.40
N ALA A 279 -16.10 -8.44 -16.35
CA ALA A 279 -15.91 -7.09 -16.89
C ALA A 279 -16.14 -7.02 -18.41
N GLN A 280 -15.69 -8.04 -19.15
CA GLN A 280 -15.92 -8.16 -20.59
C GLN A 280 -17.40 -8.38 -20.89
N SER A 281 -18.09 -9.27 -20.14
CA SER A 281 -19.54 -9.49 -20.26
C SER A 281 -20.37 -8.21 -20.00
N ILE A 282 -19.92 -7.34 -19.10
CA ILE A 282 -20.55 -6.02 -18.87
C ILE A 282 -20.31 -5.10 -20.08
N TYR A 283 -19.08 -5.04 -20.59
CA TYR A 283 -18.73 -4.19 -21.73
C TYR A 283 -19.39 -4.63 -23.05
N ASP A 284 -19.55 -5.93 -23.27
CA ASP A 284 -20.16 -6.47 -24.50
C ASP A 284 -21.68 -6.17 -24.55
N ARG A 285 -22.35 -6.15 -23.40
CA ARG A 285 -23.77 -5.76 -23.25
C ARG A 285 -24.02 -4.25 -23.30
N ALA A 286 -22.99 -3.43 -23.12
CA ALA A 286 -23.12 -1.98 -23.05
C ALA A 286 -23.57 -1.35 -24.39
N THR A 287 -24.43 -0.32 -24.33
CA THR A 287 -24.73 0.48 -25.54
C THR A 287 -23.48 1.23 -26.02
N LYS A 288 -23.48 1.68 -27.28
CA LYS A 288 -22.36 2.42 -27.87
C LYS A 288 -21.98 3.67 -27.05
N GLU A 289 -22.97 4.30 -26.43
CA GLU A 289 -22.84 5.50 -25.60
C GLU A 289 -22.26 5.18 -24.22
N GLN A 290 -22.59 4.01 -23.66
CA GLN A 290 -22.08 3.55 -22.37
C GLN A 290 -20.66 2.96 -22.46
N LYS A 291 -20.28 2.36 -23.60
CA LYS A 291 -18.99 1.68 -23.79
C LYS A 291 -17.77 2.49 -23.34
N PRO A 292 -17.61 3.78 -23.69
CA PRO A 292 -16.46 4.57 -23.22
C PRO A 292 -16.40 4.75 -21.69
N ALA A 293 -17.54 4.82 -21.02
CA ALA A 293 -17.60 4.94 -19.55
C ALA A 293 -17.32 3.59 -18.87
N ILE A 294 -17.90 2.50 -19.37
CA ILE A 294 -17.66 1.15 -18.86
C ILE A 294 -16.23 0.69 -19.15
N PHE A 295 -15.64 1.07 -20.29
CA PHE A 295 -14.23 0.82 -20.57
C PHE A 295 -13.35 1.47 -19.51
N GLN A 296 -13.45 2.80 -19.34
CA GLN A 296 -12.52 3.53 -18.47
C GLN A 296 -12.72 3.24 -16.97
N LEU A 297 -13.94 2.91 -16.53
CA LEU A 297 -14.28 2.71 -15.12
C LEU A 297 -14.38 1.24 -14.69
N VAL A 298 -14.47 0.28 -15.62
CA VAL A 298 -14.70 -1.14 -15.30
C VAL A 298 -13.72 -2.05 -16.05
N LEU A 299 -13.81 -2.11 -17.38
CA LEU A 299 -13.04 -3.09 -18.16
C LEU A 299 -11.54 -2.79 -18.13
N HIS A 300 -11.12 -1.56 -18.38
CA HIS A 300 -9.71 -1.17 -18.41
C HIS A 300 -8.96 -1.51 -17.11
N PRO A 301 -9.35 -1.00 -15.91
CA PRO A 301 -8.57 -1.27 -14.70
C PRO A 301 -8.47 -2.76 -14.38
N ILE A 302 -9.54 -3.53 -14.61
CA ILE A 302 -9.55 -5.00 -14.43
C ILE A 302 -8.64 -5.69 -15.45
N LYS A 303 -8.74 -5.36 -16.74
CA LYS A 303 -7.96 -5.95 -17.83
C LYS A 303 -6.47 -5.63 -17.68
N ALA A 304 -6.12 -4.39 -17.37
CA ALA A 304 -4.75 -3.94 -17.11
C ALA A 304 -4.14 -4.69 -15.91
N SER A 305 -4.86 -4.77 -14.79
CA SER A 305 -4.41 -5.52 -13.61
C SER A 305 -4.22 -7.02 -13.89
N ALA A 306 -5.16 -7.63 -14.64
CA ALA A 306 -5.10 -9.03 -15.02
C ALA A 306 -3.98 -9.34 -16.05
N ILE A 307 -3.58 -8.37 -16.87
CA ILE A 307 -2.39 -8.47 -17.73
C ILE A 307 -1.14 -8.37 -16.86
N PHE A 308 -1.02 -7.31 -16.05
CA PHE A 308 0.14 -7.04 -15.19
C PHE A 308 0.50 -8.19 -14.25
N VAL A 309 -0.47 -8.65 -13.44
CA VAL A 309 -0.25 -9.73 -12.46
C VAL A 309 0.12 -11.04 -13.17
N ARG A 310 -0.52 -11.33 -14.30
CA ARG A 310 -0.25 -12.52 -15.10
C ARG A 310 1.11 -12.43 -15.81
N LEU A 311 1.57 -11.24 -16.20
CA LEU A 311 2.91 -11.02 -16.74
C LEU A 311 3.97 -11.34 -15.68
N GLN A 312 3.85 -10.75 -14.49
CA GLN A 312 4.81 -10.98 -13.39
C GLN A 312 4.88 -12.47 -13.00
N ILE A 313 3.74 -13.14 -12.87
CA ILE A 313 3.66 -14.58 -12.57
C ILE A 313 4.24 -15.43 -13.72
N ASN A 314 4.02 -15.07 -14.99
CA ASN A 314 4.65 -15.79 -16.10
C ASN A 314 6.16 -15.53 -16.19
N LEU A 315 6.64 -14.34 -15.85
CA LEU A 315 8.07 -14.06 -15.76
C LEU A 315 8.75 -14.90 -14.67
N ALA A 316 8.10 -15.03 -13.51
CA ALA A 316 8.52 -15.94 -12.45
C ALA A 316 8.59 -17.40 -12.92
N ARG A 317 7.53 -17.88 -13.59
CA ARG A 317 7.45 -19.24 -14.16
C ARG A 317 8.53 -19.48 -15.20
N ASN A 318 8.79 -18.51 -16.07
CA ASN A 318 9.86 -18.59 -17.06
C ASN A 318 11.23 -18.78 -16.38
N GLN A 319 11.54 -17.99 -15.36
CA GLN A 319 12.79 -18.08 -14.59
C GLN A 319 12.91 -19.44 -13.87
N LEU A 320 11.87 -19.89 -13.17
CA LEU A 320 11.83 -21.20 -12.50
C LEU A 320 12.00 -22.35 -13.51
N TYR A 321 11.24 -22.33 -14.60
CA TYR A 321 11.30 -23.38 -15.63
C TYR A 321 12.67 -23.42 -16.33
N ALA A 322 13.32 -22.27 -16.50
CA ALA A 322 14.67 -22.18 -17.02
C ALA A 322 15.72 -22.70 -16.02
N ARG A 323 15.59 -22.44 -14.71
CA ARG A 323 16.40 -23.11 -13.66
C ARG A 323 16.26 -24.64 -13.77
N GLN A 324 15.03 -25.12 -13.92
CA GLN A 324 14.70 -26.54 -14.13
C GLN A 324 15.05 -27.09 -15.53
N ARG A 325 15.62 -26.28 -16.45
CA ARG A 325 15.97 -26.65 -17.84
C ARG A 325 14.79 -27.19 -18.67
N ARG A 326 13.57 -26.82 -18.32
CA ARG A 326 12.35 -27.25 -19.03
C ARG A 326 12.22 -26.47 -20.33
N ASN A 327 12.07 -27.18 -21.46
CA ASN A 327 11.79 -26.55 -22.76
C ASN A 327 10.54 -25.66 -22.76
N SER A 328 9.59 -25.89 -21.83
CA SER A 328 8.42 -25.04 -21.61
C SER A 328 8.78 -23.60 -21.21
N ALA A 329 9.98 -23.34 -20.67
CA ALA A 329 10.45 -21.99 -20.36
C ALA A 329 10.35 -21.06 -21.58
N ASN A 330 10.68 -21.55 -22.79
CA ASN A 330 10.64 -20.76 -24.03
C ASN A 330 9.22 -20.48 -24.52
N LEU A 331 8.23 -21.29 -24.11
CA LEU A 331 6.82 -21.01 -24.38
C LEU A 331 6.33 -19.88 -23.46
N VAL A 332 6.65 -19.99 -22.17
CA VAL A 332 6.34 -18.95 -21.17
C VAL A 332 7.06 -17.63 -21.51
N ALA A 333 8.30 -17.69 -22.02
CA ALA A 333 9.03 -16.50 -22.46
C ALA A 333 8.27 -15.70 -23.54
N ARG A 334 7.69 -16.39 -24.53
CA ARG A 334 6.84 -15.76 -25.54
C ARG A 334 5.56 -15.21 -24.92
N ARG A 335 4.95 -15.94 -23.99
CA ARG A 335 3.73 -15.46 -23.30
C ARG A 335 3.97 -14.19 -22.47
N VAL A 336 5.15 -14.02 -21.88
CA VAL A 336 5.53 -12.76 -21.19
C VAL A 336 5.60 -11.60 -22.19
N LEU A 337 6.19 -11.81 -23.37
CA LEU A 337 6.25 -10.78 -24.42
C LEU A 337 4.86 -10.44 -24.96
N GLU A 338 4.02 -11.44 -25.25
CA GLU A 338 2.62 -11.25 -25.67
C GLU A 338 1.81 -10.43 -24.65
N LEU A 339 2.04 -10.64 -23.35
CA LEU A 339 1.39 -9.87 -22.28
C LEU A 339 1.93 -8.45 -22.18
N PHE A 340 3.23 -8.24 -22.45
CA PHE A 340 3.87 -6.92 -22.43
C PHE A 340 3.40 -6.04 -23.60
N ASP A 341 3.26 -6.62 -24.79
CA ASP A 341 2.70 -5.92 -25.95
C ASP A 341 1.20 -5.61 -25.72
N ALA A 342 0.43 -6.56 -25.18
CA ALA A 342 -1.00 -6.39 -24.89
C ALA A 342 -1.31 -5.34 -23.81
N ASP A 343 -0.36 -5.04 -22.92
CA ASP A 343 -0.44 -3.98 -21.92
C ASP A 343 -0.36 -2.59 -22.58
N PHE A 344 0.63 -2.43 -23.49
CA PHE A 344 0.78 -1.20 -24.27
C PHE A 344 -0.40 -0.98 -25.23
N ASP A 345 -0.84 -2.03 -25.94
CA ASP A 345 -2.03 -1.97 -26.81
C ASP A 345 -3.29 -1.52 -26.04
N LEU A 346 -3.44 -1.93 -24.78
CA LEU A 346 -4.55 -1.52 -23.92
C LEU A 346 -4.48 -0.02 -23.53
N SER A 347 -3.26 0.49 -23.33
CA SER A 347 -3.03 1.91 -23.06
C SER A 347 -3.39 2.77 -24.29
N GLU A 348 -2.97 2.35 -25.49
CA GLU A 348 -3.37 2.98 -26.75
C GLU A 348 -4.89 2.92 -26.98
N GLU A 349 -5.54 1.78 -26.68
CA GLU A 349 -7.01 1.63 -26.73
C GLU A 349 -7.71 2.66 -25.83
N TYR A 350 -7.19 2.89 -24.61
CA TYR A 350 -7.71 3.91 -23.69
C TYR A 350 -7.49 5.33 -24.21
N HIS A 351 -6.30 5.64 -24.74
CA HIS A 351 -5.96 6.97 -25.23
C HIS A 351 -6.77 7.35 -26.47
N ALA A 352 -7.10 6.37 -27.33
CA ALA A 352 -7.96 6.57 -28.50
C ALA A 352 -9.43 6.88 -28.17
N LEU A 353 -9.91 6.60 -26.95
CA LEU A 353 -11.31 6.78 -26.56
C LEU A 353 -11.83 8.20 -26.85
N LEU A 354 -13.05 8.25 -27.39
CA LEU A 354 -13.79 9.48 -27.69
C LEU A 354 -12.99 10.47 -28.55
N GLY A 355 -12.13 9.97 -29.45
CA GLY A 355 -11.33 10.80 -30.35
C GLY A 355 -10.12 11.44 -29.67
N GLY A 356 -9.47 10.73 -28.74
CA GLY A 356 -8.30 11.25 -28.02
C GLY A 356 -8.60 11.98 -26.72
N LYS A 357 -9.84 11.89 -26.18
CA LYS A 357 -10.28 12.73 -25.04
C LYS A 357 -9.40 12.57 -23.79
N TRP A 358 -8.88 11.38 -23.57
CA TRP A 358 -8.04 11.02 -22.42
C TRP A 358 -6.62 10.64 -22.82
N ASN A 359 -6.16 11.12 -23.98
CA ASN A 359 -4.80 10.86 -24.46
C ASN A 359 -3.76 11.30 -23.41
N ASN A 360 -2.74 10.47 -23.21
CA ASN A 360 -1.68 10.58 -22.20
C ASN A 360 -2.06 10.35 -20.72
N ILE A 361 -3.34 10.22 -20.36
CA ILE A 361 -3.75 10.02 -18.95
C ILE A 361 -3.15 8.75 -18.34
N LEU A 362 -2.90 7.72 -19.15
CA LEU A 362 -2.29 6.46 -18.72
C LEU A 362 -0.89 6.22 -19.30
N SER A 363 -0.14 7.29 -19.59
CA SER A 363 1.26 7.18 -20.07
C SER A 363 2.29 6.91 -18.97
N GLN A 364 1.86 6.56 -17.75
CA GLN A 364 2.74 6.32 -16.60
C GLN A 364 3.45 4.96 -16.73
N PRO A 365 4.79 4.90 -16.83
CA PRO A 365 5.51 3.64 -16.80
C PRO A 365 5.39 2.96 -15.44
N HIS A 366 5.21 1.64 -15.46
CA HIS A 366 4.84 0.83 -14.31
C HIS A 366 5.55 -0.54 -14.26
N TYR A 367 6.25 -0.96 -15.32
CA TYR A 367 7.21 -2.08 -15.30
C TYR A 367 8.67 -1.59 -15.25
N GLY A 368 9.53 -2.34 -14.57
CA GLY A 368 10.98 -2.08 -14.59
C GLY A 368 11.48 -1.13 -13.50
N PHE A 369 10.71 -0.97 -12.42
CA PHE A 369 11.25 -0.41 -11.18
C PHE A 369 12.50 -1.17 -10.73
N ARG A 370 13.39 -0.46 -10.03
CA ARG A 370 14.59 -1.03 -9.40
C ARG A 370 14.48 -0.90 -7.89
N ASP A 371 15.59 -1.06 -7.18
CA ASP A 371 15.75 -0.72 -5.75
C ASP A 371 15.76 0.80 -5.55
N THR A 372 14.67 1.45 -5.96
CA THR A 372 14.48 2.90 -5.94
C THR A 372 12.99 3.24 -5.92
N TRP A 373 12.67 4.42 -5.41
CA TRP A 373 11.30 4.91 -5.41
C TRP A 373 10.86 5.53 -6.73
N HIS A 374 11.81 5.96 -7.56
CA HIS A 374 11.56 6.63 -8.82
C HIS A 374 10.86 5.68 -9.82
N ALA A 375 9.80 6.17 -10.46
CA ALA A 375 9.24 5.50 -11.62
C ALA A 375 10.26 5.44 -12.77
N PRO A 376 10.29 4.35 -13.56
CA PRO A 376 11.14 4.27 -14.75
C PRO A 376 10.67 5.27 -15.82
N SER A 377 11.56 5.65 -16.73
CA SER A 377 11.24 6.55 -17.85
C SER A 377 10.52 5.87 -19.02
N ARG A 378 10.52 4.53 -19.03
CA ARG A 378 9.82 3.66 -19.98
C ARG A 378 9.74 2.25 -19.41
N ASP A 379 8.65 1.56 -19.70
CA ASP A 379 8.45 0.17 -19.29
C ASP A 379 9.53 -0.76 -19.83
N MET A 380 9.98 -1.68 -18.97
CA MET A 380 10.85 -2.79 -19.36
C MET A 380 10.63 -4.03 -18.49
N ILE A 381 10.72 -5.20 -19.13
CA ILE A 381 10.85 -6.49 -18.44
C ILE A 381 12.33 -6.89 -18.34
N SER A 382 12.70 -7.67 -17.33
CA SER A 382 14.06 -8.18 -17.15
C SER A 382 14.09 -9.63 -16.66
N GLY A 383 15.24 -10.30 -16.74
CA GLY A 383 15.37 -11.70 -16.27
C GLY A 383 14.70 -12.76 -17.16
N LEU A 384 14.24 -12.41 -18.37
CA LEU A 384 13.67 -13.36 -19.32
C LEU A 384 14.72 -14.40 -19.73
N SER A 385 14.38 -15.68 -19.56
CA SER A 385 15.30 -16.81 -19.64
C SER A 385 14.93 -17.78 -20.76
N TYR A 386 15.93 -18.35 -21.44
CA TYR A 386 15.74 -19.32 -22.53
C TYR A 386 16.56 -20.59 -22.31
N VAL A 387 16.00 -21.74 -22.73
CA VAL A 387 16.64 -23.05 -22.74
C VAL A 387 17.00 -23.44 -24.18
N GLN A 388 18.21 -23.94 -24.40
CA GLN A 388 18.68 -24.38 -25.73
C GLN A 388 18.09 -25.75 -26.08
N THR A 389 16.93 -25.76 -26.75
CA THR A 389 16.17 -26.99 -27.05
C THR A 389 16.88 -27.97 -27.99
N ARG A 390 17.89 -27.52 -28.75
CA ARG A 390 18.72 -28.38 -29.62
C ARG A 390 19.83 -29.11 -28.86
N GLN A 391 20.18 -28.65 -27.65
CA GLN A 391 21.23 -29.24 -26.84
C GLN A 391 20.65 -30.40 -26.03
N ARG A 392 21.26 -31.58 -26.14
CA ARG A 392 20.99 -32.68 -25.21
C ARG A 392 21.59 -32.35 -23.85
N SER A 393 20.94 -32.80 -22.79
CA SER A 393 21.51 -32.80 -21.44
C SER A 393 22.81 -33.60 -21.39
N ASN A 394 23.60 -33.41 -20.33
CA ASN A 394 24.78 -34.23 -20.05
C ASN A 394 24.38 -35.73 -20.07
N PRO A 395 25.08 -36.61 -20.80
CA PRO A 395 24.75 -38.04 -20.87
C PRO A 395 24.60 -38.74 -19.52
N ILE A 396 25.35 -38.33 -18.49
CA ILE A 396 25.25 -38.85 -17.11
C ILE A 396 23.86 -38.55 -16.50
N VAL A 397 23.28 -37.42 -16.89
CA VAL A 397 22.02 -36.89 -16.35
C VAL A 397 20.81 -37.38 -17.16
N GLY A 398 20.96 -37.60 -18.46
CA GLY A 398 19.88 -37.99 -19.36
C GLY A 398 18.97 -36.83 -19.75
N ASN A 399 18.02 -37.05 -20.66
CA ASN A 399 17.17 -35.98 -21.24
C ASN A 399 15.78 -35.85 -20.57
N MET A 400 15.42 -36.73 -19.64
CA MET A 400 14.10 -36.71 -18.98
C MET A 400 14.20 -36.05 -17.60
N GLY A 401 13.62 -34.86 -17.48
CA GLY A 401 13.40 -34.21 -16.18
C GLY A 401 12.07 -34.63 -15.57
N VAL A 402 12.06 -34.84 -14.25
CA VAL A 402 10.86 -34.92 -13.42
C VAL A 402 10.79 -33.63 -12.59
N MET A 403 9.58 -33.16 -12.30
CA MET A 403 9.35 -32.03 -11.40
C MET A 403 8.31 -32.48 -10.37
N VAL A 404 8.60 -32.19 -9.10
CA VAL A 404 7.74 -32.50 -7.96
C VAL A 404 7.04 -31.21 -7.53
N GLU A 405 5.73 -31.27 -7.34
CA GLU A 405 4.94 -30.16 -6.81
C GLU A 405 5.46 -29.72 -5.43
N GLY A 406 5.46 -28.42 -5.16
CA GLY A 406 6.00 -27.90 -3.89
C GLY A 406 7.53 -27.82 -3.81
N HIS A 407 8.28 -28.05 -4.90
CA HIS A 407 9.74 -28.02 -4.85
C HIS A 407 10.38 -27.47 -6.14
N GLU A 408 11.44 -26.64 -6.03
CA GLU A 408 12.20 -26.20 -7.22
C GLU A 408 13.04 -27.34 -7.84
N GLY A 409 13.46 -28.30 -7.00
CA GLY A 409 14.50 -29.30 -7.27
C GLY A 409 15.69 -29.10 -6.32
N VAL A 410 16.36 -30.17 -5.88
CA VAL A 410 17.50 -30.04 -4.93
C VAL A 410 18.74 -29.43 -5.61
N ARG A 411 18.92 -29.71 -6.90
CA ARG A 411 19.96 -29.13 -7.77
C ARG A 411 19.38 -28.88 -9.17
N PRO A 412 18.45 -27.92 -9.33
CA PRO A 412 17.63 -27.80 -10.53
C PRO A 412 18.53 -27.50 -11.74
N GLY A 413 18.38 -28.31 -12.79
CA GLY A 413 19.17 -28.17 -14.02
C GLY A 413 20.64 -28.60 -13.95
N LEU A 414 21.10 -29.15 -12.82
CA LEU A 414 22.42 -29.78 -12.65
C LEU A 414 22.31 -31.31 -12.65
N THR A 415 21.27 -31.85 -12.03
CA THR A 415 20.93 -33.29 -11.99
C THR A 415 19.46 -33.48 -12.30
N ASN A 416 19.12 -34.47 -13.12
CA ASN A 416 17.75 -34.98 -13.18
C ASN A 416 17.54 -35.88 -11.96
N GLU A 417 16.33 -35.93 -11.42
CA GLU A 417 16.00 -36.70 -10.21
C GLU A 417 15.96 -38.24 -10.42
N ASN A 418 16.74 -38.74 -11.38
CA ASN A 418 16.98 -40.16 -11.66
C ASN A 418 18.44 -40.43 -12.11
N SER A 419 19.38 -39.51 -11.87
CA SER A 419 20.79 -39.63 -12.32
C SER A 419 21.77 -40.11 -11.26
N ASP A 420 21.30 -40.64 -10.12
CA ASP A 420 22.17 -41.10 -9.03
C ASP A 420 21.86 -42.54 -8.61
N PHE A 421 22.40 -43.49 -9.37
CA PHE A 421 22.50 -44.89 -8.97
C PHE A 421 23.67 -45.15 -7.99
N THR A 422 24.37 -44.10 -7.53
CA THR A 422 25.64 -44.19 -6.79
C THR A 422 25.59 -43.67 -5.35
N HIS A 423 24.60 -42.87 -4.97
CA HIS A 423 24.41 -42.36 -3.60
C HIS A 423 22.95 -42.49 -3.13
N PRO A 424 22.65 -43.36 -2.14
CA PRO A 424 21.41 -43.25 -1.38
C PRO A 424 21.47 -42.00 -0.47
N SER A 425 20.55 -41.07 -0.68
CA SER A 425 20.53 -39.78 0.01
C SER A 425 20.10 -39.88 1.49
N ARG A 426 21.06 -39.66 2.40
CA ARG A 426 20.85 -39.42 3.84
C ARG A 426 21.78 -38.33 4.40
N GLY A 427 22.12 -37.32 3.57
CA GLY A 427 23.18 -36.35 3.87
C GLY A 427 22.75 -35.18 4.75
N ASP A 428 21.86 -34.32 4.24
CA ASP A 428 21.84 -32.91 4.65
C ASP A 428 20.55 -32.52 5.38
N LEU A 429 20.65 -32.40 6.72
CA LEU A 429 19.70 -31.69 7.58
C LEU A 429 20.49 -30.67 8.42
N VAL A 430 19.98 -29.44 8.54
CA VAL A 430 20.63 -28.35 9.30
C VAL A 430 19.75 -27.89 10.46
N PRO A 431 20.12 -28.19 11.73
CA PRO A 431 19.52 -27.57 12.92
C PRO A 431 20.45 -26.51 13.57
N GLY A 432 19.85 -25.47 14.18
CA GLY A 432 20.54 -24.28 14.71
C GLY A 432 20.79 -24.22 16.23
N LEU A 433 21.17 -23.02 16.71
CA LEU A 433 21.88 -22.73 17.98
C LEU A 433 20.99 -22.14 19.13
N THR A 434 21.51 -22.21 20.36
CA THR A 434 21.08 -21.69 21.69
C THR A 434 21.19 -20.14 21.87
N LEU A 435 20.67 -19.41 22.88
CA LEU A 435 19.89 -19.63 24.13
C LEU A 435 19.34 -18.27 24.68
N GLY A 436 18.40 -18.23 25.65
CA GLY A 436 18.10 -17.02 26.47
C GLY A 436 16.73 -16.97 27.20
N PRO A 437 16.60 -16.53 28.48
CA PRO A 437 15.34 -16.58 29.27
C PRO A 437 14.73 -15.22 29.73
N MET A 438 13.56 -15.28 30.41
CA MET A 438 12.78 -14.23 31.17
C MET A 438 11.67 -13.49 30.39
N SER A 439 10.56 -12.99 30.97
CA SER A 439 9.82 -13.24 32.24
C SER A 439 8.43 -12.53 32.15
N PRO A 440 7.33 -12.97 32.80
CA PRO A 440 5.97 -12.57 32.39
C PRO A 440 5.14 -11.80 33.45
N TYR A 441 4.80 -10.52 33.20
CA TYR A 441 3.74 -9.82 33.95
C TYR A 441 2.93 -8.83 33.10
N GLY A 442 1.60 -8.96 33.13
CA GLY A 442 0.64 -8.02 32.55
C GLY A 442 -0.73 -8.12 33.25
N PRO A 443 -1.45 -7.00 33.49
CA PRO A 443 -2.56 -6.99 34.46
C PRO A 443 -3.86 -7.66 34.01
N LYS A 444 -4.63 -8.05 35.02
CA LYS A 444 -5.84 -8.89 35.02
C LYS A 444 -7.05 -8.21 34.32
N THR A 445 -7.98 -9.06 33.86
CA THR A 445 -9.30 -8.75 33.25
C THR A 445 -9.32 -7.87 32.00
N ARG A 446 -9.33 -8.50 30.80
CA ARG A 446 -9.60 -7.88 29.48
C ARG A 446 -10.23 -8.95 28.56
N CYS A 447 -10.98 -8.54 27.52
CA CYS A 447 -11.74 -9.44 26.64
C CYS A 447 -10.84 -10.34 25.77
N PHE A 448 -11.39 -11.46 25.29
CA PHE A 448 -10.69 -12.49 24.52
C PHE A 448 -11.52 -12.93 23.31
N VAL A 449 -10.84 -13.31 22.23
CA VAL A 449 -11.42 -14.05 21.11
C VAL A 449 -10.83 -15.47 21.12
N ASP A 450 -11.70 -16.47 21.21
CA ASP A 450 -11.33 -17.88 21.32
C ASP A 450 -11.57 -18.60 19.99
N TYR A 451 -10.50 -19.09 19.37
CA TYR A 451 -10.52 -19.90 18.16
C TYR A 451 -10.26 -21.36 18.52
N LYS A 452 -11.20 -22.24 18.19
CA LYS A 452 -11.01 -23.69 18.34
C LYS A 452 -10.27 -24.26 17.14
N PHE A 453 -9.25 -25.06 17.38
CA PHE A 453 -8.55 -25.82 16.35
C PHE A 453 -8.30 -27.26 16.80
N PHE A 454 -8.06 -28.17 15.86
CA PHE A 454 -7.85 -29.59 16.15
C PHE A 454 -6.50 -30.05 15.59
N VAL A 455 -5.72 -30.73 16.41
CA VAL A 455 -4.40 -31.28 16.04
C VAL A 455 -4.53 -32.78 15.85
N LEU A 456 -4.17 -33.26 14.65
CA LEU A 456 -4.43 -34.64 14.21
C LEU A 456 -3.39 -35.66 14.73
N SER A 457 -2.17 -35.20 15.04
CA SER A 457 -1.04 -36.00 15.54
C SER A 457 -0.23 -35.16 16.53
N ASP A 458 0.33 -35.79 17.57
CA ASP A 458 1.19 -35.08 18.53
C ASP A 458 2.35 -34.38 17.80
N THR A 459 2.56 -33.09 18.09
CA THR A 459 3.71 -32.39 17.54
C THR A 459 5.01 -32.95 18.14
N PRO A 460 6.10 -33.12 17.38
CA PRO A 460 7.38 -33.52 17.94
C PRO A 460 7.79 -32.56 19.07
N THR A 461 8.46 -33.06 20.12
CA THR A 461 9.00 -32.22 21.21
C THR A 461 10.04 -31.20 20.74
N THR A 462 10.49 -31.30 19.48
CA THR A 462 11.41 -30.39 18.78
C THR A 462 10.70 -29.45 17.78
N GLY A 463 9.39 -29.61 17.56
CA GLY A 463 8.62 -28.77 16.64
C GLY A 463 8.23 -27.44 17.30
N GLN A 464 8.87 -26.35 16.89
CA GLN A 464 8.51 -25.01 17.36
C GLN A 464 7.19 -24.58 16.72
N VAL A 465 6.08 -24.73 17.45
CA VAL A 465 4.80 -24.16 17.02
C VAL A 465 4.93 -22.66 16.92
N SER A 466 4.60 -22.09 15.76
CA SER A 466 4.60 -20.65 15.57
C SER A 466 3.24 -20.14 15.10
N LEU A 467 2.81 -19.04 15.69
CA LEU A 467 1.57 -18.36 15.41
C LEU A 467 1.88 -17.12 14.58
N ILE A 468 1.44 -17.09 13.34
CA ILE A 468 1.58 -15.93 12.45
C ILE A 468 0.26 -15.17 12.48
N LEU A 469 0.33 -13.91 12.91
CA LEU A 469 -0.78 -12.98 12.96
C LEU A 469 -0.56 -11.91 11.89
N CYS A 470 -1.52 -11.77 10.98
CA CYS A 470 -1.52 -10.72 9.95
C CYS A 470 -2.49 -9.63 10.38
N PHE A 471 -1.96 -8.44 10.64
CA PHE A 471 -2.75 -7.26 10.99
C PHE A 471 -2.85 -6.29 9.83
N ASN A 472 -3.87 -5.44 9.86
CA ASN A 472 -3.88 -4.23 9.08
C ASN A 472 -2.66 -3.36 9.42
N MET A 473 -2.23 -2.53 8.47
CA MET A 473 -1.19 -1.54 8.73
C MET A 473 -1.78 -0.38 9.54
N THR A 474 -1.30 -0.21 10.77
CA THR A 474 -1.68 0.90 11.66
C THR A 474 -0.46 1.41 12.42
N LEU A 475 -0.45 2.72 12.64
CA LEU A 475 0.56 3.43 13.42
C LEU A 475 -0.06 3.99 14.70
N ASP A 476 0.79 4.50 15.57
CA ASP A 476 0.44 5.05 16.88
C ASP A 476 -0.30 6.38 16.73
N LEU A 477 -1.63 6.30 16.62
CA LEU A 477 -2.53 7.46 16.57
C LEU A 477 -2.41 8.37 17.80
N ASP A 478 -1.87 7.83 18.90
CA ASP A 478 -1.76 8.46 20.21
C ASP A 478 -0.32 8.32 20.75
N PRO A 479 0.44 9.40 20.95
CA PRO A 479 1.83 9.32 21.43
C PRO A 479 1.94 8.86 22.90
N SER A 480 0.83 8.84 23.64
CA SER A 480 0.81 8.48 25.06
C SER A 480 0.54 6.99 25.32
N ASP A 481 0.10 6.26 24.29
CA ASP A 481 -0.18 4.83 24.32
C ASP A 481 0.37 4.16 23.04
N PRO A 482 1.72 4.03 22.92
CA PRO A 482 2.34 3.51 21.71
C PRO A 482 2.26 1.98 21.62
N MET A 483 1.99 1.45 20.43
CA MET A 483 2.03 0.02 20.12
C MET A 483 3.46 -0.49 19.85
N ILE A 484 4.39 0.41 19.51
CA ILE A 484 5.77 0.12 19.09
C ILE A 484 6.72 1.10 19.82
N ASP A 485 8.03 0.81 19.81
CA ASP A 485 9.04 1.67 20.44
C ASP A 485 9.00 3.13 19.91
N PRO A 486 8.80 4.15 20.76
CA PRO A 486 8.61 5.54 20.36
C PRO A 486 9.87 6.25 19.83
N GLU A 487 11.07 5.66 19.89
CA GLU A 487 12.30 6.33 19.44
C GLU A 487 12.47 6.40 17.90
N LEU A 488 11.64 5.69 17.13
CA LEU A 488 11.75 5.64 15.66
C LEU A 488 10.55 6.32 14.94
N PRO A 489 10.80 7.14 13.89
CA PRO A 489 9.72 7.79 13.13
C PRO A 489 8.87 6.82 12.29
N SER A 490 9.33 5.57 12.12
CA SER A 490 8.57 4.42 11.61
C SER A 490 9.21 3.13 12.12
N PRO A 491 8.43 2.08 12.43
CA PRO A 491 8.94 0.79 12.90
C PRO A 491 9.98 0.13 11.97
N GLU A 492 10.87 -0.69 12.54
CA GLU A 492 11.67 -1.62 11.73
C GLU A 492 10.74 -2.55 10.94
N GLY A 493 11.00 -2.70 9.63
CA GLY A 493 10.14 -3.45 8.72
C GLY A 493 8.90 -2.70 8.20
N TRP A 494 8.64 -1.45 8.63
CA TRP A 494 7.48 -0.68 8.18
C TRP A 494 7.40 -0.55 6.65
N LEU A 495 8.52 -0.23 6.00
CA LEU A 495 8.58 -0.10 4.53
C LEU A 495 8.29 -1.43 3.82
N THR A 496 8.62 -2.58 4.42
CA THR A 496 8.27 -3.90 3.88
C THR A 496 6.78 -4.15 4.05
N ALA A 497 6.22 -3.91 5.24
CA ALA A 497 4.80 -4.04 5.50
C ALA A 497 3.95 -3.15 4.58
N VAL A 498 4.36 -1.91 4.36
CA VAL A 498 3.75 -0.95 3.40
C VAL A 498 3.64 -1.53 1.98
N GLN A 499 4.65 -2.29 1.53
CA GLN A 499 4.62 -2.99 0.26
C GLN A 499 3.82 -4.30 0.32
N ASP A 500 3.78 -4.97 1.46
CA ASP A 500 3.02 -6.19 1.73
C ASP A 500 1.52 -5.93 2.03
N CYS A 501 1.10 -4.65 2.09
CA CYS A 501 -0.20 -4.19 2.58
C CYS A 501 -0.62 -4.69 3.98
N SER A 502 0.27 -5.36 4.72
CA SER A 502 -0.05 -6.11 5.93
C SER A 502 1.11 -6.12 6.94
N TRP A 503 0.79 -6.03 8.22
CA TRP A 503 1.75 -6.09 9.32
C TRP A 503 1.78 -7.51 9.92
N LYS A 504 2.74 -8.31 9.47
CA LYS A 504 2.91 -9.72 9.89
C LYS A 504 3.73 -9.81 11.18
N LYS A 505 3.22 -10.53 12.19
CA LYS A 505 3.96 -10.87 13.42
C LYS A 505 3.97 -12.38 13.67
N GLN A 506 5.15 -12.97 13.70
CA GLN A 506 5.35 -14.37 14.05
C GLN A 506 5.67 -14.49 15.55
N HIS A 507 4.74 -15.09 16.29
CA HIS A 507 4.92 -15.47 17.69
C HIS A 507 5.33 -16.92 17.77
N LYS A 508 6.60 -17.18 18.03
CA LYS A 508 7.09 -18.51 18.39
C LYS A 508 6.56 -18.84 19.78
N LEU A 509 5.80 -19.92 19.92
CA LEU A 509 5.35 -20.38 21.22
C LEU A 509 6.52 -21.00 21.99
N GLU A 510 6.47 -20.91 23.32
CA GLU A 510 7.34 -21.67 24.22
C GLU A 510 7.29 -23.18 23.85
N PRO A 511 8.38 -23.95 24.03
CA PRO A 511 8.41 -25.37 23.71
C PRO A 511 7.31 -26.15 24.45
N CYS A 512 6.21 -26.43 23.75
CA CYS A 512 5.08 -27.17 24.25
C CYS A 512 4.68 -28.23 23.23
N THR A 513 4.47 -29.46 23.70
CA THR A 513 3.83 -30.50 22.90
C THR A 513 2.37 -30.13 22.77
N VAL A 514 1.95 -29.70 21.58
CA VAL A 514 0.52 -29.55 21.27
C VAL A 514 0.01 -30.96 20.96
N ALA A 515 -0.51 -31.60 22.00
CA ALA A 515 -1.01 -32.97 21.94
C ALA A 515 -2.13 -33.11 20.90
N ARG A 516 -2.33 -34.32 20.37
CA ARG A 516 -3.47 -34.64 19.51
C ARG A 516 -4.79 -34.34 20.24
N GLY A 517 -5.67 -33.55 19.63
CA GLY A 517 -6.97 -33.19 20.22
C GLY A 517 -7.48 -31.80 19.87
N GLU A 518 -8.54 -31.37 20.56
CA GLU A 518 -9.12 -30.02 20.47
C GLU A 518 -8.34 -29.05 21.36
N HIS A 519 -7.96 -27.91 20.79
CA HIS A 519 -7.26 -26.80 21.46
C HIS A 519 -8.00 -25.48 21.28
N VAL A 520 -7.72 -24.52 22.16
CA VAL A 520 -8.26 -23.15 22.06
C VAL A 520 -7.12 -22.16 21.98
N LEU A 521 -6.99 -21.52 20.81
CA LEU A 521 -6.15 -20.35 20.63
C LEU A 521 -6.93 -19.12 21.14
N ARG A 522 -6.42 -18.47 22.17
CA ARG A 522 -7.02 -17.30 22.80
C ARG A 522 -6.24 -16.05 22.43
N ILE A 523 -6.78 -15.22 21.55
CA ILE A 523 -6.17 -13.95 21.13
C ILE A 523 -6.78 -12.80 21.94
N ARG A 524 -5.95 -11.80 22.23
CA ARG A 524 -6.37 -10.54 22.82
C ARG A 524 -5.62 -9.38 22.18
N LEU A 525 -6.37 -8.47 21.58
CA LEU A 525 -5.87 -7.19 21.10
C LEU A 525 -5.63 -6.26 22.30
N LEU A 526 -4.54 -5.50 22.25
CA LEU A 526 -4.10 -4.65 23.37
C LEU A 526 -4.34 -3.16 23.16
N HIS A 527 -4.65 -2.76 21.92
CA HIS A 527 -4.75 -1.36 21.48
C HIS A 527 -6.00 -1.18 20.60
N THR A 528 -6.53 0.04 20.53
CA THR A 528 -7.83 0.34 19.93
C THR A 528 -7.82 0.46 18.40
N ASN A 529 -6.67 0.34 17.74
CA ASN A 529 -6.53 0.47 16.27
C ASN A 529 -6.19 -0.86 15.55
N LEU A 530 -6.02 -1.97 16.29
CA LEU A 530 -5.60 -3.25 15.71
C LEU A 530 -6.77 -3.97 15.02
N ILE A 531 -6.65 -4.25 13.72
CA ILE A 531 -7.53 -5.19 13.01
C ILE A 531 -6.71 -6.44 12.66
N LEU A 532 -7.10 -7.58 13.22
CA LEU A 532 -6.53 -8.88 12.89
C LEU A 532 -7.27 -9.45 11.66
N GLU A 533 -6.53 -9.70 10.59
CA GLU A 533 -7.08 -10.13 9.30
C GLU A 533 -6.97 -11.64 9.11
N ASN A 534 -5.82 -12.22 9.46
CA ASN A 534 -5.54 -13.66 9.28
C ASN A 534 -4.70 -14.23 10.44
N ILE A 535 -4.88 -15.53 10.69
CA ILE A 535 -4.18 -16.32 11.70
C ILE A 535 -3.71 -17.62 11.05
N ALA A 536 -2.40 -17.87 11.01
CA ALA A 536 -1.84 -19.17 10.65
C ALA A 536 -1.14 -19.79 11.86
N ILE A 537 -1.44 -21.08 12.12
CA ILE A 537 -0.76 -21.89 13.13
C ILE A 537 0.18 -22.85 12.39
N ASP A 538 1.48 -22.58 12.45
CA ASP A 538 2.50 -23.49 11.95
C ASP A 538 2.85 -24.53 13.02
N LEU A 539 2.65 -25.81 12.69
CA LEU A 539 3.03 -26.96 13.52
C LEU A 539 4.36 -27.59 13.06
N GLY A 540 5.16 -26.88 12.26
CA GLY A 540 6.44 -27.32 11.68
C GLY A 540 6.36 -27.72 10.20
N GLY A 541 5.33 -27.24 9.48
CA GLY A 541 5.04 -27.64 8.10
C GLY A 541 4.57 -26.52 7.17
N LEU A 542 4.41 -25.30 7.70
CA LEU A 542 4.05 -24.13 6.90
C LEU A 542 5.14 -23.82 5.84
N LYS A 543 4.71 -23.27 4.70
CA LYS A 543 5.57 -22.88 3.60
C LYS A 543 5.42 -21.40 3.28
N ASP A 544 6.53 -20.78 2.89
CA ASP A 544 6.57 -19.36 2.58
C ASP A 544 5.70 -19.04 1.36
N THR A 545 4.74 -18.14 1.59
CA THR A 545 3.75 -17.64 0.64
C THR A 545 3.40 -16.21 1.03
N TYR A 546 2.86 -15.44 0.09
CA TYR A 546 2.56 -14.04 0.31
C TYR A 546 1.37 -13.82 1.24
N LEU A 547 0.27 -14.53 0.97
CA LEU A 547 -1.01 -14.46 1.69
C LEU A 547 -1.10 -15.48 2.84
N GLY A 548 -0.22 -16.47 2.86
CA GLY A 548 -0.36 -17.67 3.67
C GLY A 548 -1.25 -18.74 3.00
N PRO A 549 -1.44 -19.89 3.67
CA PRO A 549 -2.35 -20.92 3.19
C PRO A 549 -3.81 -20.44 3.23
N GLN A 550 -4.63 -21.03 2.36
CA GLN A 550 -6.08 -20.85 2.41
C GLN A 550 -6.66 -21.34 3.76
N PRO A 551 -7.81 -20.78 4.22
CA PRO A 551 -8.46 -21.22 5.46
C PRO A 551 -8.66 -22.74 5.51
N THR A 552 -8.21 -23.35 6.61
CA THR A 552 -8.38 -24.79 6.83
C THR A 552 -9.85 -25.14 7.08
N PHE A 553 -10.22 -26.40 6.82
CA PHE A 553 -11.60 -26.87 6.96
C PHE A 553 -12.14 -26.66 8.39
N TYR A 554 -13.14 -25.79 8.53
CA TYR A 554 -13.87 -25.60 9.77
C TYR A 554 -15.03 -26.61 9.86
N ALA A 555 -14.87 -27.61 10.73
CA ALA A 555 -15.94 -28.53 11.08
C ALA A 555 -16.99 -27.81 11.95
N ALA A 556 -17.99 -27.20 11.30
CA ALA A 556 -19.20 -26.76 12.00
C ALA A 556 -19.87 -27.96 12.68
N ARG A 557 -20.13 -27.85 13.98
CA ARG A 557 -20.92 -28.82 14.76
C ARG A 557 -22.40 -28.54 14.62
#